data_AF-A0A2V9MK66-F1
#
_entry.id   AF-A0A2V9MK66-F1
#
_cell.length_a   1.000
_cell.length_b   1.000
_cell.length_c   1.000
_cell.angle_alpha   90.00
_cell.angle_beta   90.00
_cell.angle_gamma   90.00
#
_symmetry.space_group_name_H-M   'P 1'
#
loop_
_entity.id
_entity.type
_entity.pdbx_description
1 polymer ?
#
loop_
_entity_poly.entity_id
_entity_poly.type
_entity_poly.pdbx_seq_one_letter_code
_entity_poly.pdbx_strand_id
1 'polypeptide(L)' 'MNPYLAVISVAEHSPFGHPHAEVLRRLRQKSIEVFRTDQNGAITISTDGNQLSVSTFLN' A
#
# COMPACT_ATOMS: atom_id res chain seq x y z
N MET A 1 -9.66 -12.68 7.42
CA MET A 1 -8.65 -12.33 6.40
C MET A 1 -7.52 -11.55 7.06
N ASN A 2 -6.27 -12.02 6.96
CA ASN A 2 -5.08 -11.42 7.57
C ASN A 2 -3.99 -11.25 6.48
N PRO A 3 -4.07 -10.20 5.65
CA PRO A 3 -3.15 -10.01 4.54
C PRO A 3 -1.76 -9.61 5.05
N TYR A 4 -0.72 -9.98 4.29
CA TYR A 4 0.66 -9.59 4.58
C TYR A 4 0.91 -8.09 4.30
N LEU A 5 0.34 -7.57 3.22
CA LEU A 5 0.44 -6.17 2.82
C LEU A 5 -0.88 -5.64 2.23
N ALA A 6 -0.99 -4.33 2.09
CA ALA A 6 -2.05 -3.64 1.37
C ALA A 6 -1.46 -2.63 0.37
N VAL A 7 -2.04 -2.57 -0.82
CA VAL A 7 -1.74 -1.54 -1.82
C VAL A 7 -2.96 -0.62 -1.98
N ILE A 8 -2.73 0.68 -1.93
CA ILE A 8 -3.76 1.69 -2.13
C ILE A 8 -3.41 2.47 -3.40
N SER A 9 -4.24 2.29 -4.44
CA SER A 9 -4.16 3.11 -5.65
C SER A 9 -4.84 4.46 -5.38
N VAL A 10 -4.05 5.52 -5.38
CA VAL A 10 -4.47 6.88 -5.09
C VAL A 10 -3.57 7.89 -5.82
N ALA A 11 -4.18 8.98 -6.27
CA ALA A 11 -3.45 10.10 -6.88
C ALA A 11 -2.76 10.95 -5.82
N GLU A 12 -1.60 11.53 -6.17
CA GLU A 12 -0.80 12.43 -5.30
C GLU A 12 -1.62 13.55 -4.67
N HIS A 13 -2.54 14.10 -5.45
CA HIS A 13 -3.50 15.08 -5.00
C HIS A 13 -4.91 14.52 -5.16
N SER A 14 -5.37 13.74 -4.17
CA SER A 14 -6.78 13.34 -4.10
C SER A 14 -7.60 14.47 -3.47
N PRO A 15 -8.50 15.15 -4.22
CA PRO A 15 -9.33 16.23 -3.68
C PRO A 15 -10.33 15.75 -2.62
N PHE A 16 -10.54 14.43 -2.53
CA PHE A 16 -11.43 13.79 -1.57
C PHE A 16 -10.73 13.35 -0.27
N GLY A 17 -9.43 13.64 -0.12
CA GLY A 17 -8.66 13.28 1.07
C GLY A 17 -8.49 11.77 1.24
N HIS A 18 -8.40 11.03 0.12
CA HIS A 18 -8.08 9.62 0.15
C HIS A 18 -6.58 9.37 0.28
N PRO A 19 -6.18 8.23 0.91
CA PRO A 19 -7.01 7.37 1.75
C PRO A 19 -7.34 8.07 3.09
N HIS A 20 -8.57 7.88 3.57
CA HIS A 20 -8.98 8.46 4.86
C HIS A 20 -8.12 7.92 6.00
N ALA A 21 -7.80 8.78 6.97
CA ALA A 21 -6.95 8.45 8.12
C ALA A 21 -7.45 7.22 8.90
N GLU A 22 -8.76 6.99 8.96
CA GLU A 22 -9.34 5.81 9.60
C GLU A 22 -8.91 4.50 8.91
N VAL A 23 -8.86 4.47 7.57
CA VAL A 23 -8.43 3.28 6.81
C VAL A 23 -6.98 2.97 7.13
N LEU A 24 -6.11 3.99 7.09
CA LEU A 24 -4.69 3.85 7.43
C LEU A 24 -4.50 3.37 8.87
N ARG A 25 -5.28 3.91 9.83
CA ARG A 25 -5.25 3.49 11.23
C ARG A 25 -5.61 2.02 11.38
N ARG A 26 -6.68 1.55 10.75
CA ARG A 26 -7.13 0.14 10.82
C ARG A 26 -6.10 -0.83 10.25
N LEU A 27 -5.42 -0.46 9.15
CA LEU A 27 -4.36 -1.28 8.55
C LEU A 27 -3.13 -1.35 9.46
N ARG A 28 -2.68 -0.21 10.01
CA ARG A 28 -1.56 -0.15 10.96
C ARG A 28 -1.84 -0.94 12.24
N GLN A 29 -3.06 -0.87 12.77
CA GLN A 29 -3.47 -1.63 13.95
C GLN A 29 -3.42 -3.15 13.75
N LYS A 30 -3.46 -3.61 12.50
CA LYS A 30 -3.31 -5.02 12.13
C LYS A 30 -1.88 -5.38 11.73
N SER A 31 -0.92 -4.46 11.90
CA SER A 31 0.47 -4.62 11.46
C SER A 31 0.60 -4.96 9.97
N ILE A 32 -0.34 -4.46 9.16
CA ILE A 32 -0.30 -4.63 7.70
C ILE A 32 0.57 -3.53 7.11
N GLU A 33 1.58 -3.93 6.32
CA GLU A 33 2.41 -2.99 5.57
C GLU A 33 1.58 -2.33 4.45
N VAL A 34 1.68 -1.01 4.30
CA VAL A 34 0.85 -0.24 3.36
C VAL A 34 1.73 0.45 2.33
N PHE A 35 1.48 0.17 1.06
CA PHE A 35 2.06 0.88 -0.07
C PHE A 35 1.01 1.75 -0.76
N ARG A 36 1.40 2.96 -1.18
CA ARG A 36 0.49 3.89 -1.87
C ARG A 36 1.13 4.44 -3.12
N THR A 37 0.38 4.47 -4.22
CA THR A 37 0.92 4.92 -5.52
C THR A 37 1.31 6.40 -5.55
N ASP A 38 0.69 7.23 -4.70
CA ASP A 38 1.08 8.63 -4.55
C ASP A 38 2.40 8.84 -3.81
N GLN A 39 2.78 7.93 -2.93
CA GLN A 39 4.01 8.02 -2.14
C GLN A 39 5.15 7.19 -2.75
N ASN A 40 4.81 6.05 -3.35
CA ASN A 40 5.76 5.04 -3.81
C ASN A 40 5.86 4.96 -5.34
N GLY A 41 5.06 5.73 -6.07
CA GLY A 41 4.96 5.64 -7.53
C GLY A 41 4.40 4.30 -7.98
N ALA A 42 4.93 3.75 -9.08
CA ALA A 42 4.58 2.41 -9.52
C ALA A 42 5.05 1.37 -8.48
N ILE A 43 4.15 0.46 -8.11
CA ILE A 43 4.40 -0.62 -7.14
C ILE A 43 4.33 -1.94 -7.90
N THR A 44 5.41 -2.72 -7.87
CA THR A 44 5.46 -4.06 -8.46
C THR A 44 5.54 -5.10 -7.34
N ILE A 45 4.63 -6.07 -7.39
CA ILE A 45 4.62 -7.22 -6.49
C ILE A 45 4.83 -8.47 -7.32
N SER A 46 5.87 -9.21 -6.99
CA SER A 46 6.22 -10.46 -7.64
C SER A 46 6.34 -11.57 -6.60
N THR A 47 5.95 -12.78 -6.97
CA THR A 47 6.07 -13.95 -6.10
C THR A 47 6.42 -15.18 -6.91
N ASP A 48 7.22 -16.07 -6.30
CA ASP A 48 7.49 -17.42 -6.80
C ASP A 48 6.57 -18.49 -6.16
N GLY A 49 5.59 -18.06 -5.37
CA GLY A 49 4.70 -18.93 -4.58
C GLY A 49 5.18 -19.22 -3.15
N ASN A 50 6.46 -18.96 -2.83
CA ASN A 50 7.03 -19.14 -1.49
C ASN A 50 7.45 -17.82 -0.85
N GLN A 51 7.94 -16.87 -1.65
CA GLN A 51 8.36 -15.55 -1.24
C GLN A 51 7.64 -14.48 -2.05
N LEU A 52 7.40 -13.35 -1.39
CA LEU A 52 6.81 -12.17 -2.00
C LEU A 52 7.84 -11.04 -1.97
N SER A 53 8.08 -10.45 -3.12
CA SER A 53 9.00 -9.32 -3.32
C SER A 53 8.22 -8.09 -3.75
N VAL A 54 8.52 -6.95 -3.13
CA VAL A 54 7.91 -5.66 -3.45
C VAL A 54 8.99 -4.70 -3.90
N SER A 55 8.75 -3.99 -5.01
CA SER A 55 9.57 -2.86 -5.45
C SER A 55 8.71 -1.65 -5.77
N THR A 56 9.26 -0.48 -5.49
CA THR A 56 8.62 0.84 -5.65
C THR A 56 9.45 1.70 -6.59
N PHE A 57 8.79 2.54 -7.36
CA PHE A 57 9.45 3.44 -8.31
C PHE A 57 10.00 4.71 -7.65
N LEU A 58 9.30 5.21 -6.64
CA LEU A 58 9.70 6.38 -5.84
C LEU A 58 10.08 5.91 -4.44
N ASN A 59 11.24 6.35 -3.97
CA ASN A 59 11.76 6.13 -2.61
C ASN A 59 12.16 7.46 -2.00
#